data_AF-A0A930Z5J3-F1
#
_entry.id   AF-A0A930Z5J3-F1
#
_cell.length_a   1.000
_cell.length_b   1.000
_cell.length_c   1.000
_cell.angle_alpha   90.00
_cell.angle_beta   90.00
_cell.angle_gamma   90.00
#
_symmetry.space_group_name_H-M   'P 1'
#
loop_
_entity.id
_entity.type
_entity.pdbx_description
1 polymer ?
#
loop_
_entity_poly.entity_id
_entity_poly.type
_entity_poly.pdbx_seq_one_letter_code
_entity_poly.pdbx_strand_id
1 'polypeptide(L)'
;MSIVEIGIVLVVALIVIGPEKLPEVLVTVGRLMRELRLASNTVMRELTSTVDDMPDVLKPYRAPSPELKPPPQPVESSKPAEATNADEPKPPSPAV
;
A
#
# COMPACT_ATOMS: atom_id res chain seq x y z
N MET A 1 17.55 1.80 23.37
CA MET A 1 16.47 2.32 22.52
C MET A 1 15.20 1.54 22.76
N SER A 2 14.65 1.73 23.95
CA SER A 2 13.37 1.16 24.36
C SER A 2 12.25 2.13 23.99
N ILE A 3 11.03 1.65 23.70
CA ILE A 3 9.90 2.52 23.35
C ILE A 3 9.62 3.61 24.42
N VAL A 4 9.89 3.28 25.69
CA VAL A 4 9.78 4.18 26.85
C VAL A 4 10.75 5.38 26.77
N GLU A 5 11.97 5.16 26.24
CA GLU A 5 13.03 6.16 26.13
C GLU A 5 12.63 7.26 25.13
N ILE A 6 12.07 6.86 23.99
CA ILE A 6 11.45 7.75 23.00
C ILE A 6 10.25 8.48 23.60
N GLY A 7 9.42 7.79 24.40
CA GLY A 7 8.29 8.39 25.11
C GLY A 7 8.70 9.53 26.06
N ILE A 8 9.76 9.35 26.84
CA ILE A 8 10.29 10.38 27.76
C ILE A 8 10.76 11.61 26.98
N VAL A 9 11.55 11.42 25.90
CA VAL A 9 12.01 12.55 25.06
C VAL A 9 10.83 13.29 24.44
N LEU A 10 9.80 12.57 23.99
CA LEU A 10 8.59 13.15 23.43
C LEU A 10 7.82 13.96 24.47
N VAL A 11 7.66 13.47 25.70
CA VAL A 11 7.04 14.23 26.81
C VAL A 11 7.82 15.52 27.12
N VAL A 12 9.15 15.47 27.17
CA VAL A 12 9.98 16.67 27.39
C VAL A 12 9.81 17.68 26.25
N ALA A 13 9.84 17.23 24.99
CA ALA A 13 9.59 18.08 23.83
C ALA A 13 8.18 18.70 23.84
N LEU A 14 7.18 17.94 24.30
CA LEU A 14 5.81 18.41 24.46
C LEU A 14 5.63 19.43 25.57
N ILE A 15 6.43 19.40 26.63
CA ILE A 15 6.41 20.44 27.67
C ILE A 15 7.03 21.75 27.14
N VAL A 16 8.08 21.66 26.32
CA VAL A 16 8.76 22.84 25.75
C VAL A 16 7.94 23.50 24.64
N ILE A 17 7.31 22.72 23.75
CA ILE A 17 6.60 23.23 22.57
C ILE A 17 5.08 23.35 22.81
N GLY A 18 4.51 22.45 23.61
CA GLY A 18 3.08 22.29 23.83
C GLY A 18 2.46 21.11 23.03
N PRO A 19 1.62 20.25 23.64
CA PRO A 19 0.95 19.14 22.96
C PRO A 19 -0.01 19.57 21.85
N GLU A 20 -0.59 20.76 21.96
CA GLU A 20 -1.46 21.33 20.91
C GLU A 20 -0.66 21.94 19.75
N LYS A 21 0.61 22.32 19.99
CA LYS A 21 1.47 22.98 18.99
C LYS A 21 2.25 22.02 18.12
N LEU A 22 2.64 20.84 18.63
CA LEU A 22 3.27 19.80 17.81
C LEU A 22 2.42 19.44 16.56
N PRO A 23 1.11 19.08 16.66
CA PRO A 23 0.31 18.76 15.48
C PRO A 23 0.10 19.97 14.54
N GLU A 24 -0.04 21.19 15.06
CA GLU A 24 -0.18 22.42 14.26
C GLU A 24 1.07 22.66 13.39
N VAL A 25 2.27 22.52 13.98
CA VAL A 25 3.55 22.62 13.26
C VAL A 25 3.72 21.48 12.26
N LEU A 26 3.40 20.24 12.63
CA LEU A 26 3.46 19.09 11.69
C LEU A 26 2.54 19.25 10.49
N VAL A 27 1.32 19.77 10.67
CA VAL A 27 0.41 20.03 9.55
C VAL A 27 0.99 21.11 8.63
N THR A 28 1.60 22.15 9.19
CA THR A 28 2.22 23.24 8.42
C THR A 28 3.44 22.75 7.61
N VAL A 29 4.36 22.04 8.27
CA VAL A 29 5.54 21.42 7.62
C VAL A 29 5.11 20.35 6.61
N GLY A 30 4.07 19.56 6.91
CA GLY A 30 3.53 18.53 6.03
C GLY A 30 2.89 19.09 4.76
N ARG A 31 2.23 20.25 4.83
CA ARG A 31 1.73 20.98 3.65
C ARG A 31 2.89 21.47 2.78
N LEU A 32 3.88 22.13 3.38
CA LEU A 32 5.10 22.56 2.67
C LEU A 32 5.83 21.38 2.02
N MET A 33 6.06 20.29 2.74
CA MET A 33 6.65 19.06 2.21
C MET A 33 5.85 18.46 1.05
N ARG A 34 4.52 18.55 1.08
CA ARG A 34 3.66 18.06 0.00
C ARG A 34 3.72 18.95 -1.23
N GLU A 35 3.74 20.27 -1.06
CA GLU A 35 3.93 21.25 -2.15
C GLU A 35 5.32 21.10 -2.78
N LEU A 36 6.38 21.02 -1.97
CA LEU A 36 7.74 20.74 -2.42
C LEU A 36 7.84 19.40 -3.17
N ARG A 37 7.19 18.33 -2.67
CA ARG A 37 7.16 17.04 -3.37
C ARG A 37 6.41 17.11 -4.69
N LEU A 38 5.34 17.88 -4.79
CA LEU A 38 4.59 18.07 -6.04
C LEU A 38 5.43 18.86 -7.05
N ALA A 39 6.03 19.98 -6.65
CA ALA A 39 6.93 20.77 -7.50
C ALA A 39 8.15 19.95 -7.95
N SER A 40 8.79 19.22 -7.01
CA SER A 40 9.91 18.32 -7.31
C SER A 40 9.51 17.18 -8.24
N ASN A 41 8.29 16.65 -8.16
CA ASN A 41 7.79 15.65 -9.11
C ASN A 41 7.58 16.22 -10.51
N THR A 42 7.09 17.45 -10.64
CA THR A 42 6.95 18.12 -11.95
C THR A 42 8.32 18.32 -12.59
N VAL A 43 9.27 18.92 -11.86
CA VAL A 43 10.66 19.12 -12.31
C VAL A 43 11.32 17.78 -12.65
N MET A 44 11.24 16.79 -11.76
CA MET A 44 11.79 15.45 -12.02
C MET A 44 11.15 14.82 -13.26
N ARG A 45 9.85 15.04 -13.52
CA ARG A 45 9.15 14.50 -14.70
C ARG A 45 9.57 15.21 -15.98
N GLU A 46 9.79 16.52 -15.97
CA GLU A 46 10.33 17.27 -17.13
C GLU A 46 11.76 16.83 -17.46
N LEU A 47 12.64 16.70 -16.45
CA LEU A 47 13.97 16.15 -16.65
C LEU A 47 13.92 14.68 -17.10
N THR A 48 13.09 13.84 -16.48
CA THR A 48 12.96 12.43 -16.85
C THR A 48 12.41 12.29 -18.26
N SER A 49 11.42 13.07 -18.68
CA SER A 49 10.93 13.05 -20.07
C SER A 49 12.00 13.48 -21.08
N THR A 50 12.95 14.33 -20.69
CA THR A 50 14.10 14.69 -21.53
C THR A 50 15.17 13.57 -21.55
N VAL A 51 15.23 12.73 -20.52
CA VAL A 51 16.18 11.61 -20.37
C VAL A 51 15.61 10.26 -20.86
N ASP A 52 14.29 10.09 -20.93
CA ASP A 52 13.62 8.88 -21.44
C ASP A 52 13.60 8.86 -22.99
N ASP A 53 13.78 10.03 -23.62
CA ASP A 53 14.13 10.19 -25.04
C ASP A 53 15.61 9.82 -25.34
N MET A 54 16.41 9.55 -24.30
CA MET A 54 17.80 9.10 -24.44
C MET A 54 17.83 7.57 -24.64
N PRO A 55 18.70 7.02 -25.51
CA PRO A 55 18.64 5.62 -25.91
C PRO A 55 18.75 4.62 -24.75
N ASP A 56 18.22 3.41 -25.00
CA ASP A 56 17.88 2.30 -24.06
C ASP A 56 18.97 1.86 -23.05
N VAL A 57 20.20 2.36 -23.19
CA VAL A 57 21.38 2.03 -22.39
C VAL A 57 21.33 2.50 -20.93
N LEU A 58 20.40 3.38 -20.54
CA LEU A 58 20.28 3.85 -19.16
C LEU A 58 19.14 3.22 -18.34
N LYS A 59 18.31 2.34 -18.91
CA LYS A 59 17.23 1.70 -18.13
C LYS A 59 17.82 0.79 -17.03
N PRO A 60 17.48 0.99 -15.75
CA PRO A 60 17.92 0.09 -14.69
C PRO A 60 17.46 -1.34 -14.99
N TYR A 61 18.41 -2.29 -15.04
CA TYR A 61 18.13 -3.68 -15.38
C TYR A 61 17.14 -4.31 -14.39
N ARG A 62 15.88 -4.44 -14.81
CA ARG A 62 14.85 -5.17 -14.08
C ARG A 62 15.03 -6.65 -14.37
N ALA A 63 15.74 -7.34 -13.48
CA ALA A 63 15.90 -8.79 -13.57
C ALA A 63 14.52 -9.49 -13.72
N PRO A 64 14.36 -10.45 -14.65
CA PRO A 64 13.15 -11.25 -14.73
C PRO A 64 12.92 -11.95 -13.39
N SER A 65 11.77 -11.69 -12.76
CA SER A 65 11.38 -12.43 -11.57
C SER A 65 11.18 -13.89 -11.94
N PRO A 66 11.80 -14.88 -11.25
CA PRO A 66 11.60 -16.28 -11.56
C PRO A 66 10.11 -16.62 -11.49
N GLU A 67 9.59 -17.15 -12.60
CA GLU A 67 8.18 -17.52 -12.71
C GLU A 67 7.93 -18.80 -11.90
N LEU A 68 7.62 -18.61 -10.62
CA LEU A 68 7.26 -19.67 -9.69
C LEU A 68 5.97 -20.33 -10.18
N LYS A 69 6.11 -21.48 -10.87
CA LYS A 69 5.00 -22.36 -11.21
C LYS A 69 4.16 -22.62 -9.95
N PRO A 70 2.83 -22.42 -9.97
CA PRO A 70 2.00 -22.68 -8.81
C PRO A 70 2.17 -24.14 -8.35
N PRO A 71 2.35 -24.41 -7.04
CA PRO A 71 2.32 -25.77 -6.54
C PRO A 71 0.92 -26.37 -6.75
N PRO A 72 0.79 -27.69 -7.00
CA PRO A 72 -0.50 -28.34 -7.15
C PRO A 72 -1.27 -28.22 -5.83
N GLN A 73 -2.46 -27.62 -5.89
CA GLN A 73 -3.33 -27.45 -4.72
C GLN A 73 -3.83 -28.82 -4.24
N PRO A 74 -3.65 -29.18 -2.95
CA PRO A 74 -4.26 -30.38 -2.38
C PRO A 74 -5.78 -30.29 -2.45
N VAL A 75 -6.42 -31.38 -2.88
CA VAL A 75 -7.89 -31.47 -2.92
C VAL A 75 -8.50 -31.37 -1.52
N GLU A 76 -9.39 -30.39 -1.36
CA GLU A 76 -10.06 -30.10 -0.10
C GLU A 76 -11.11 -31.20 0.21
N SER A 77 -10.86 -31.98 1.26
CA SER A 77 -11.72 -33.08 1.68
C SER A 77 -12.10 -32.96 3.16
N SER A 78 -13.22 -32.29 3.44
CA SER A 78 -14.19 -32.66 4.51
C SER A 78 -15.37 -31.67 4.62
N LYS A 79 -16.47 -32.00 3.95
CA LYS A 79 -17.86 -31.71 4.42
C LYS A 79 -18.19 -32.71 5.59
N PRO A 80 -19.33 -32.66 6.34
CA PRO A 80 -20.58 -31.90 6.11
C PRO A 80 -21.36 -31.34 7.34
N ALA A 81 -22.48 -30.65 7.03
CA ALA A 81 -23.65 -30.31 7.88
C ALA A 81 -23.42 -29.27 9.01
N GLU A 82 -24.33 -28.37 9.38
CA GLU A 82 -25.70 -28.00 8.94
C GLU A 82 -26.04 -26.57 9.49
N ALA A 83 -27.16 -25.87 9.26
CA ALA A 83 -28.43 -26.08 8.55
C ALA A 83 -29.10 -24.72 8.19
N THR A 84 -30.13 -24.75 7.34
CA THR A 84 -31.20 -23.71 7.16
C THR A 84 -30.81 -22.38 6.49
N ASN A 85 -31.60 -21.76 5.60
CA ASN A 85 -32.97 -22.04 5.11
C ASN A 85 -33.20 -21.42 3.71
N ALA A 86 -34.13 -21.98 2.92
CA ALA A 86 -34.77 -21.46 1.69
C ALA A 86 -33.84 -21.08 0.49
N ASP A 87 -34.19 -21.29 -0.77
CA ASP A 87 -35.49 -21.63 -1.38
C ASP A 87 -35.26 -22.42 -2.69
N GLU A 88 -36.00 -23.52 -2.91
CA GLU A 88 -36.14 -24.16 -4.23
C GLU A 88 -37.57 -24.69 -4.34
N PRO A 89 -38.27 -24.43 -5.46
CA PRO A 89 -38.62 -25.59 -6.28
C PRO A 89 -38.60 -25.31 -7.80
N LYS A 90 -37.83 -26.15 -8.51
CA LYS A 90 -38.01 -26.54 -9.93
C LYS A 90 -37.85 -28.07 -9.95
N PRO A 91 -38.64 -28.91 -10.66
CA PRO A 91 -38.82 -28.90 -12.13
C PRO A 91 -40.25 -29.39 -12.54
N PRO A 92 -40.57 -30.17 -13.62
CA PRO A 92 -39.79 -31.01 -14.56
C PRO A 92 -39.39 -30.24 -15.86
N SER A 93 -38.30 -30.54 -16.58
CA SER A 93 -37.85 -31.78 -17.25
C SER A 93 -38.54 -32.01 -18.63
N PRO A 94 -38.00 -32.85 -19.54
CA PRO A 94 -37.12 -32.41 -20.61
C PRO A 94 -37.79 -32.43 -22.00
N ALA A 95 -37.20 -31.71 -22.97
CA ALA A 95 -37.63 -31.77 -24.37
C ALA A 95 -37.15 -33.05 -25.06
N VAL A 96 -38.06 -33.67 -25.82
CA VAL A 96 -37.82 -34.68 -26.86
C VAL A 96 -38.54 -34.20 -28.12
#